data_AF-B8HR79-F1
#
_entry.id   AF-B8HR79-F1
#
_cell.length_a   1.000
_cell.length_b   1.000
_cell.length_c   1.000
_cell.angle_alpha   90.00
_cell.angle_beta   90.00
_cell.angle_gamma   90.00
#
_symmetry.space_group_name_H-M   'P 1'
#
loop_
_entity.id
_entity.type
_entity.pdbx_description
1 polymer ?
#
loop_
_entity_poly.entity_id
_entity_poly.type
_entity_poly.pdbx_seq_one_letter_code
_entity_poly.pdbx_strand_id
1 'polypeptide(L)'
;MLLKEFSPQPPADLAFERGFAYVRSVQPLAPTPTMVEIAHNLRDRGSIYRWIGQHIEGINFTLNRHLSVCHECFPWQERRRMQIFAIPLAGQFGIDGVCNLQTQPLTILIDVGRVRRQDWLSIVAHEYAHAHLGVSGHDRLFLEVLSHLCLGLGLPLPPGSNPEVLRCWPHYPSLANPLAFWRGDE
;
A
#
# COMPACT_ATOMS: atom_id res chain seq x y z
N MET A 1 27.66 -7.85 16.67
CA MET A 1 28.17 -7.75 15.29
C MET A 1 27.38 -8.72 14.44
N LEU A 2 26.25 -8.27 13.89
CA LEU A 2 25.34 -9.11 13.09
C LEU A 2 25.83 -9.10 11.63
N LEU A 3 26.09 -10.30 11.11
CA LEU A 3 26.40 -10.53 9.70
C LEU A 3 25.21 -10.01 8.87
N LYS A 4 25.45 -9.00 8.03
CA LYS A 4 24.54 -8.66 6.94
C LYS A 4 24.50 -9.87 6.01
N GLU A 5 23.39 -10.59 5.97
CA GLU A 5 23.11 -11.52 4.88
C GLU A 5 23.07 -10.70 3.58
N PHE A 6 24.17 -10.70 2.85
CA PHE A 6 24.21 -10.22 1.47
C PHE A 6 23.57 -11.31 0.61
N SER A 7 22.24 -11.26 0.49
CA SER A 7 21.63 -11.87 -0.69
C SER A 7 22.18 -11.13 -1.93
N PRO A 8 22.83 -11.83 -2.88
CA PRO A 8 23.36 -11.18 -4.06
C PRO A 8 22.21 -10.50 -4.81
N GLN A 9 22.38 -9.22 -5.12
CA GLN A 9 21.42 -8.48 -5.92
C GLN A 9 21.35 -9.10 -7.32
N PRO A 10 20.16 -9.25 -7.91
CA PRO A 10 20.04 -9.76 -9.27
C PRO A 10 20.79 -8.85 -10.25
N PRO A 11 21.33 -9.39 -11.36
CA PRO A 11 21.85 -8.58 -12.46
C PRO A 11 20.82 -7.54 -12.92
N ALA A 12 21.28 -6.37 -13.37
CA ALA A 12 20.42 -5.22 -13.67
C ALA A 12 19.31 -5.53 -14.70
N ASP A 13 19.60 -6.38 -15.68
CA ASP A 13 18.62 -6.78 -16.71
C ASP A 13 17.54 -7.69 -16.12
N LEU A 14 17.92 -8.65 -15.28
CA LEU A 14 16.97 -9.51 -14.56
C LEU A 14 16.11 -8.70 -13.57
N ALA A 15 16.69 -7.71 -12.91
CA ALA A 15 15.96 -6.80 -12.04
C ALA A 15 14.90 -6.01 -12.82
N PHE A 16 15.27 -5.48 -13.99
CA PHE A 16 14.33 -4.77 -14.85
C PHE A 16 13.16 -5.68 -15.28
N GLU A 17 13.45 -6.88 -15.78
CA GLU A 17 12.43 -7.83 -16.23
C GLU A 17 11.47 -8.22 -15.10
N ARG A 18 12.01 -8.50 -13.89
CA ARG A 18 11.21 -8.79 -12.70
C ARG A 18 10.28 -7.63 -12.33
N GLY A 19 10.82 -6.41 -12.29
CA GLY A 19 10.00 -5.24 -11.96
C GLY A 19 8.95 -4.91 -13.01
N PHE A 20 9.29 -5.05 -14.30
CA PHE A 20 8.33 -4.93 -15.38
C PHE A 20 7.21 -5.97 -15.27
N ALA A 21 7.56 -7.24 -15.06
CA ALA A 21 6.61 -8.33 -14.90
C ALA A 21 5.69 -8.11 -13.69
N TYR A 22 6.26 -7.65 -12.56
CA TYR A 22 5.50 -7.30 -11.37
C TYR A 22 4.48 -6.19 -11.63
N VAL A 23 4.92 -5.07 -12.22
CA VAL A 23 4.01 -3.94 -12.49
C VAL A 23 2.90 -4.37 -13.45
N ARG A 24 3.23 -5.18 -14.46
CA ARG A 24 2.24 -5.72 -15.41
C ARG A 24 1.23 -6.66 -14.76
N SER A 25 1.58 -7.37 -13.69
CA SER A 25 0.65 -8.25 -12.98
C SER A 25 -0.22 -7.49 -11.96
N VAL A 26 0.31 -6.42 -11.36
CA VAL A 26 -0.40 -5.63 -10.34
C VAL A 26 -1.26 -4.52 -10.94
N GLN A 27 -0.84 -3.88 -12.03
CA GLN A 27 -1.58 -2.77 -12.65
C GLN A 27 -3.05 -3.09 -12.97
N PRO A 28 -3.42 -4.27 -13.50
CA PRO A 28 -4.81 -4.63 -13.76
C PRO A 28 -5.68 -4.74 -12.49
N LEU A 29 -5.06 -4.79 -11.30
CA LEU A 29 -5.77 -4.85 -10.02
C LEU A 29 -6.17 -3.45 -9.51
N ALA A 30 -5.70 -2.37 -10.12
CA ALA A 30 -6.16 -1.01 -9.81
C ALA A 30 -7.55 -0.76 -10.42
N PRO A 31 -8.40 0.08 -9.80
CA PRO A 31 -9.71 0.45 -10.36
C PRO A 31 -9.65 1.01 -11.78
N THR A 32 -8.58 1.73 -12.12
CA THR A 32 -8.23 2.08 -13.50
C THR A 32 -6.73 1.97 -13.74
N PRO A 33 -6.27 1.46 -14.91
CA PRO A 33 -4.85 1.28 -15.19
C PRO A 33 -4.02 2.58 -15.14
N THR A 34 -4.65 3.74 -15.34
CA THR A 34 -4.01 5.06 -15.27
C THR A 34 -3.61 5.47 -13.86
N MET A 35 -4.07 4.75 -12.83
CA MET A 35 -3.66 4.96 -11.44
C MET A 35 -2.22 4.54 -11.16
N VAL A 36 -1.56 3.80 -12.06
CA VAL A 36 -0.15 3.40 -11.88
C VAL A 36 0.77 4.36 -12.65
N GLU A 37 1.59 5.12 -11.93
CA GLU A 37 2.37 6.28 -12.44
C GLU A 37 3.45 5.91 -13.49
N ILE A 38 3.86 4.64 -13.56
CA ILE A 38 5.03 4.23 -14.35
C ILE A 38 4.82 4.39 -15.86
N ALA A 39 3.58 4.25 -16.34
CA ALA A 39 3.29 4.27 -17.78
C ALA A 39 3.55 5.63 -18.44
N HIS A 40 3.46 6.72 -17.66
CA HIS A 40 3.56 8.09 -18.17
C HIS A 40 4.95 8.72 -17.95
N ASN A 41 5.77 8.17 -17.06
CA ASN A 41 7.12 8.68 -16.77
C ASN A 41 8.20 7.90 -17.56
N LEU A 42 8.33 8.23 -18.85
CA LEU A 42 9.30 7.59 -19.75
C LEU A 42 10.76 7.79 -19.33
N ARG A 43 11.06 8.88 -18.60
CA ARG A 43 12.42 9.20 -18.14
C ARG A 43 12.89 8.25 -17.04
N ASP A 44 12.03 7.99 -16.05
CA ASP A 44 12.41 7.26 -14.84
C ASP A 44 11.99 5.78 -14.89
N ARG A 45 11.23 5.37 -15.89
CA ARG A 45 10.71 4.00 -16.02
C ARG A 45 11.78 2.92 -15.84
N GLY A 46 12.98 3.14 -16.40
CA GLY A 46 14.08 2.19 -16.33
C GLY A 46 14.62 1.98 -14.92
N SER A 47 14.82 3.05 -14.15
CA SER A 47 15.27 2.94 -12.75
C SER A 47 14.17 2.37 -11.87
N ILE A 48 12.92 2.81 -12.07
CA ILE A 48 11.78 2.33 -11.29
C ILE A 48 11.59 0.81 -11.43
N TYR A 49 11.60 0.27 -12.65
CA TYR A 49 11.46 -1.19 -12.81
C TYR A 49 12.62 -1.95 -12.17
N ARG A 50 13.87 -1.49 -12.31
CA ARG A 50 15.00 -2.17 -11.66
C ARG A 50 14.86 -2.18 -10.15
N TRP A 51 14.51 -1.03 -9.57
CA TRP A 51 14.34 -0.89 -8.13
C TRP A 51 13.20 -1.78 -7.61
N ILE A 52 12.05 -1.78 -8.28
CA ILE A 52 10.94 -2.69 -7.98
C ILE A 52 11.44 -4.15 -8.03
N GLY A 53 12.11 -4.57 -9.10
CA GLY A 53 12.57 -5.95 -9.25
C GLY A 53 13.61 -6.39 -8.21
N GLN A 54 14.29 -5.46 -7.55
CA GLN A 54 15.23 -5.73 -6.46
C GLN A 54 14.54 -5.81 -5.09
N HIS A 55 13.51 -4.99 -4.85
CA HIS A 55 13.03 -4.73 -3.48
C HIS A 55 11.59 -5.16 -3.22
N ILE A 56 10.79 -5.39 -4.25
CA ILE A 56 9.33 -5.51 -4.10
C ILE A 56 8.87 -6.67 -3.24
N GLU A 57 9.59 -7.79 -3.23
CA GLU A 57 9.27 -8.95 -2.39
C GLU A 57 9.35 -8.62 -0.91
N GLY A 58 10.42 -7.92 -0.47
CA GLY A 58 10.57 -7.51 0.93
C GLY A 58 9.56 -6.44 1.35
N ILE A 59 9.19 -5.56 0.43
CA ILE A 59 8.15 -4.54 0.66
C ILE A 59 6.79 -5.21 0.81
N ASN A 60 6.39 -6.06 -0.15
CA ASN A 60 5.13 -6.78 -0.10
C ASN A 60 5.07 -7.72 1.10
N PHE A 61 6.19 -8.34 1.50
CA PHE A 61 6.26 -9.12 2.74
C PHE A 61 5.90 -8.26 3.97
N THR A 62 6.46 -7.04 4.04
CA THR A 62 6.15 -6.10 5.13
C THR A 62 4.68 -5.67 5.11
N LEU A 63 4.13 -5.31 3.95
CA LEU A 63 2.72 -4.95 3.81
C LEU A 63 1.79 -6.12 4.17
N ASN A 64 2.13 -7.35 3.75
CA ASN A 64 1.36 -8.53 4.11
C ASN A 64 1.37 -8.78 5.62
N ARG A 65 2.49 -8.52 6.32
CA ARG A 65 2.51 -8.57 7.79
C ARG A 65 1.56 -7.55 8.41
N HIS A 66 1.52 -6.31 7.91
CA HIS A 66 0.56 -5.31 8.39
C HIS A 66 -0.89 -5.73 8.13
N LEU A 67 -1.17 -6.28 6.95
CA LEU A 67 -2.48 -6.84 6.60
C LEU A 67 -2.86 -7.99 7.56
N SER A 68 -1.92 -8.90 7.88
CA SER A 68 -2.16 -9.99 8.82
C SER A 68 -2.50 -9.49 10.23
N VAL A 69 -1.79 -8.48 10.75
CA VAL A 69 -2.11 -7.92 12.07
C VAL A 69 -3.49 -7.23 12.05
N CYS A 70 -3.86 -6.55 10.96
CA CYS A 70 -5.23 -6.01 10.81
C CYS A 70 -6.30 -7.13 10.83
N HIS A 71 -6.01 -8.27 10.17
CA HIS A 71 -6.88 -9.45 10.25
C HIS A 71 -7.00 -9.99 11.66
N GLU A 72 -5.91 -10.00 12.44
CA GLU A 72 -5.89 -10.49 13.81
C GLU A 72 -6.77 -9.69 14.77
N CYS A 73 -7.10 -8.43 14.44
CA CYS A 73 -8.08 -7.64 15.19
C CYS A 73 -9.51 -8.20 15.12
N PHE A 74 -9.83 -9.08 14.15
CA PHE A 74 -11.18 -9.60 13.94
C PHE A 74 -11.26 -11.12 14.13
N PRO A 75 -12.41 -11.66 14.57
CA PRO A 75 -12.69 -13.09 14.55
C PRO A 75 -12.55 -13.67 13.14
N TRP A 76 -12.15 -14.94 13.03
CA TRP A 76 -11.85 -15.55 11.73
C TRP A 76 -13.05 -15.55 10.76
N GLN A 77 -14.28 -15.61 11.30
CA GLN A 77 -15.52 -15.60 10.52
C GLN A 77 -15.79 -14.25 9.83
N GLU A 78 -15.25 -13.16 10.37
CA GLU A 78 -15.43 -11.79 9.86
C GLU A 78 -14.29 -11.37 8.92
N ARG A 79 -13.24 -12.18 8.81
CA ARG A 79 -12.08 -11.88 7.94
C ARG A 79 -12.44 -12.14 6.49
N ARG A 80 -12.43 -11.08 5.69
CA ARG A 80 -12.57 -11.18 4.22
C ARG A 80 -11.25 -11.59 3.59
N ARG A 81 -11.31 -12.27 2.44
CA ARG A 81 -10.10 -12.56 1.65
C ARG A 81 -9.60 -11.28 0.98
N MET A 82 -8.39 -10.88 1.33
CA MET A 82 -7.73 -9.68 0.83
C MET A 82 -6.32 -10.03 0.35
N GLN A 83 -5.81 -9.22 -0.58
CA GLN A 83 -4.42 -9.22 -1.00
C GLN A 83 -3.91 -7.77 -1.00
N ILE A 84 -2.61 -7.59 -0.77
CA ILE A 84 -2.00 -6.27 -0.68
C ILE A 84 -0.71 -6.20 -1.50
N PHE A 85 -0.55 -5.11 -2.24
CA PHE A 85 0.61 -4.87 -3.10
C PHE A 85 1.10 -3.43 -3.00
N ALA A 86 2.41 -3.27 -3.06
CA ALA A 86 3.04 -1.97 -3.18
C ALA A 86 3.14 -1.55 -4.66
N ILE A 87 2.71 -0.35 -5.01
CA ILE A 87 2.79 0.13 -6.39
C ILE A 87 2.86 1.66 -6.40
N PRO A 88 3.68 2.30 -7.26
CA PRO A 88 3.64 3.75 -7.43
C PRO A 88 2.29 4.18 -8.02
N LEU A 89 1.58 5.02 -7.27
CA LEU A 89 0.29 5.55 -7.65
C LEU A 89 0.45 6.94 -8.29
N ALA A 90 -0.42 7.21 -9.27
CA ALA A 90 -0.32 8.40 -10.08
C ALA A 90 -0.69 9.66 -9.30
N GLY A 91 0.18 10.68 -9.38
CA GLY A 91 0.09 11.88 -8.54
C GLY A 91 -1.21 12.66 -8.75
N GLN A 92 -1.77 12.61 -9.96
CA GLN A 92 -3.04 13.28 -10.28
C GLN A 92 -4.24 12.80 -9.46
N PHE A 93 -4.18 11.62 -8.84
CA PHE A 93 -5.27 11.09 -8.01
C PHE A 93 -5.19 11.58 -6.56
N GLY A 94 -4.03 12.07 -6.10
CA GLY A 94 -3.86 12.58 -4.74
C GLY A 94 -4.19 11.55 -3.66
N ILE A 95 -3.89 10.28 -3.92
CA ILE A 95 -4.10 9.16 -2.99
C ILE A 95 -2.78 8.44 -2.72
N ASP A 96 -2.63 7.95 -1.50
CA ASP A 96 -1.45 7.20 -1.05
C ASP A 96 -1.72 5.68 -1.03
N GLY A 97 -3.00 5.30 -1.12
CA GLY A 97 -3.49 3.93 -1.16
C GLY A 97 -4.88 3.85 -1.77
N VAL A 98 -5.29 2.64 -2.15
CA VAL A 98 -6.64 2.36 -2.63
C VAL A 98 -7.02 0.90 -2.42
N CYS A 99 -8.25 0.69 -1.94
CA CYS A 99 -8.92 -0.60 -1.97
C CYS A 99 -9.76 -0.77 -3.25
N ASN A 100 -9.40 -1.73 -4.11
CA ASN A 100 -10.24 -2.16 -5.21
C ASN A 100 -11.25 -3.21 -4.74
N LEU A 101 -12.50 -2.75 -4.59
CA LEU A 101 -13.64 -3.57 -4.15
C LEU A 101 -14.17 -4.54 -5.22
N GLN A 102 -13.69 -4.43 -6.46
CA GLN A 102 -14.17 -5.21 -7.60
C GLN A 102 -13.35 -6.47 -7.89
N THR A 103 -12.19 -6.65 -7.22
CA THR A 103 -11.35 -7.84 -7.40
C THR A 103 -11.73 -8.95 -6.44
N GLN A 104 -11.44 -10.21 -6.80
CA GLN A 104 -11.59 -11.36 -5.92
C GLN A 104 -10.26 -12.15 -5.87
N PRO A 105 -9.52 -12.14 -4.75
CA PRO A 105 -9.79 -11.44 -3.48
C PRO A 105 -9.77 -9.91 -3.62
N LEU A 106 -10.29 -9.20 -2.62
CA LEU A 106 -10.23 -7.73 -2.57
C LEU A 106 -8.77 -7.28 -2.58
N THR A 107 -8.43 -6.26 -3.37
CA THR A 107 -7.04 -5.81 -3.53
C THR A 107 -6.84 -4.47 -2.85
N ILE A 108 -5.83 -4.39 -1.98
CA ILE A 108 -5.32 -3.12 -1.46
C ILE A 108 -4.02 -2.80 -2.21
N LEU A 109 -3.92 -1.59 -2.76
CA LEU A 109 -2.73 -1.07 -3.40
C LEU A 109 -2.20 0.10 -2.57
N ILE A 110 -0.92 0.08 -2.21
CA ILE A 110 -0.28 1.12 -1.40
C ILE A 110 0.89 1.74 -2.15
N ASP A 111 0.91 3.06 -2.27
CA ASP A 111 2.10 3.79 -2.68
C ASP A 111 3.01 4.04 -1.47
N VAL A 112 3.84 3.06 -1.19
CA VAL A 112 4.82 3.12 -0.09
C VAL A 112 5.87 4.22 -0.28
N GLY A 113 6.01 4.80 -1.47
CA GLY A 113 6.87 5.96 -1.71
C GLY A 113 6.24 7.28 -1.26
N ARG A 114 4.91 7.31 -1.06
CA ARG A 114 4.20 8.49 -0.52
C ARG A 114 4.20 8.54 1.00
N VAL A 115 4.54 7.43 1.68
CA VAL A 115 4.36 7.29 3.12
C VAL A 115 5.66 6.81 3.75
N ARG A 116 6.06 7.43 4.88
CA ARG A 116 7.23 6.97 5.62
C ARG A 116 7.02 5.54 6.11
N ARG A 117 8.09 4.75 6.15
CA ARG A 117 8.04 3.32 6.52
C ARG A 117 7.36 3.05 7.87
N GLN A 118 7.57 3.92 8.85
CA GLN A 118 6.95 3.81 10.18
C GLN A 118 5.43 4.00 10.16
N ASP A 119 4.91 4.70 9.14
CA ASP A 119 3.50 5.04 9.00
C ASP A 119 2.76 4.09 8.02
N TRP A 120 3.45 3.09 7.46
CA TRP A 120 2.82 2.12 6.56
C TRP A 120 1.67 1.36 7.22
N LEU A 121 1.75 1.05 8.51
CA LEU A 121 0.65 0.40 9.22
C LEU A 121 -0.61 1.29 9.25
N SER A 122 -0.45 2.61 9.37
CA SER A 122 -1.57 3.56 9.41
C SER A 122 -2.37 3.52 8.11
N ILE A 123 -1.69 3.60 6.97
CA ILE A 123 -2.38 3.53 5.67
C ILE A 123 -2.96 2.14 5.40
N VAL A 124 -2.27 1.07 5.79
CA VAL A 124 -2.82 -0.29 5.67
C VAL A 124 -4.08 -0.45 6.51
N ALA A 125 -4.13 0.08 7.73
CA ALA A 125 -5.32 0.03 8.57
C ALA A 125 -6.50 0.81 7.95
N HIS A 126 -6.23 1.97 7.33
CA HIS A 126 -7.24 2.74 6.61
C HIS A 126 -7.85 1.93 5.45
N GLU A 127 -7.02 1.43 4.53
CA GLU A 127 -7.50 0.67 3.37
C GLU A 127 -8.11 -0.68 3.76
N TYR A 128 -7.63 -1.28 4.85
CA TYR A 128 -8.23 -2.48 5.43
C TYR A 128 -9.66 -2.22 5.90
N ALA A 129 -9.94 -1.06 6.51
CA ALA A 129 -11.30 -0.74 6.95
C ALA A 129 -12.28 -0.69 5.76
N HIS A 130 -11.88 -0.10 4.63
CA HIS A 130 -12.65 -0.16 3.38
C HIS A 130 -12.85 -1.59 2.90
N ALA A 131 -11.77 -2.39 2.87
CA ALA A 131 -11.84 -3.78 2.43
C ALA A 131 -12.73 -4.65 3.34
N HIS A 132 -12.67 -4.44 4.66
CA HIS A 132 -13.44 -5.18 5.66
C HIS A 132 -14.94 -4.91 5.53
N LEU A 133 -15.33 -3.68 5.26
CA LEU A 133 -16.74 -3.33 5.03
C LEU A 133 -17.20 -3.67 3.60
N GLY A 134 -16.28 -3.63 2.64
CA GLY A 134 -16.60 -3.75 1.22
C GLY A 134 -17.26 -2.50 0.66
N VAL A 135 -16.97 -1.33 1.22
CA VAL A 135 -17.51 -0.03 0.79
C VAL A 135 -16.41 1.04 0.81
N SER A 136 -16.51 2.01 -0.10
CA SER A 136 -15.52 3.09 -0.25
C SER A 136 -15.85 4.35 0.58
N GLY A 137 -16.98 4.37 1.29
CA GLY A 137 -17.42 5.52 2.07
C GLY A 137 -16.77 5.61 3.46
N HIS A 138 -16.63 6.83 3.98
CA HIS A 138 -16.16 7.15 5.33
C HIS A 138 -17.34 7.43 6.28
N ASP A 139 -18.30 6.52 6.29
CA ASP A 139 -19.52 6.64 7.12
C ASP A 139 -19.28 6.18 8.58
N ARG A 140 -20.37 6.03 9.33
CA ARG A 140 -20.32 5.57 10.72
C ARG A 140 -19.73 4.16 10.86
N LEU A 141 -20.04 3.24 9.94
CA LEU A 141 -19.51 1.88 10.01
C LEU A 141 -18.00 1.89 9.75
N PHE A 142 -17.54 2.73 8.81
CA PHE A 142 -16.12 2.96 8.59
C PHE A 142 -15.43 3.46 9.85
N LEU A 143 -16.00 4.46 10.52
CA LEU A 143 -15.47 4.95 11.80
C LEU A 143 -15.37 3.84 12.86
N GLU A 144 -16.41 3.03 13.01
CA GLU A 144 -16.45 1.95 14.00
C GLU A 144 -15.35 0.91 13.73
N VAL A 145 -15.21 0.45 12.48
CA VAL A 145 -14.16 -0.49 12.06
C VAL A 145 -12.78 0.11 12.20
N LEU A 146 -12.58 1.35 11.76
CA LEU A 146 -11.28 2.02 11.86
C LEU A 146 -10.89 2.28 13.32
N SER A 147 -11.85 2.64 14.17
CA SER A 147 -11.60 2.84 15.61
C SER A 147 -11.19 1.52 16.29
N HIS A 148 -11.87 0.42 15.94
CA HIS A 148 -11.52 -0.92 16.42
C HIS A 148 -10.09 -1.32 16.02
N LEU A 149 -9.74 -1.12 14.75
CA LEU A 149 -8.37 -1.32 14.25
C LEU A 149 -7.38 -0.45 15.00
N CYS A 150 -7.64 0.85 15.13
CA CYS A 150 -6.72 1.77 15.80
C CYS A 150 -6.47 1.34 17.25
N LEU A 151 -7.52 0.94 17.97
CA LEU A 151 -7.40 0.43 19.33
C LEU A 151 -6.54 -0.85 19.38
N GLY A 152 -6.82 -1.83 18.52
CA GLY A 152 -6.11 -3.11 18.49
C GLY A 152 -4.64 -2.99 18.03
N LEU A 153 -4.33 -2.02 17.17
CA LEU A 153 -3.02 -1.78 16.60
C LEU A 153 -2.18 -0.76 17.39
N GLY A 154 -2.74 -0.13 18.42
CA GLY A 154 -2.08 0.95 19.17
C GLY A 154 -1.89 2.24 18.37
N LEU A 155 -2.74 2.49 17.37
CA LEU A 155 -2.75 3.73 16.58
C LEU A 155 -3.68 4.77 17.23
N PRO A 156 -3.50 6.07 16.92
CA PRO A 156 -4.40 7.12 17.40
C PRO A 156 -5.86 6.87 17.00
N LEU A 157 -6.79 6.97 17.95
CA LEU A 157 -8.22 6.86 17.68
C LEU A 157 -8.73 8.03 16.84
N PRO A 158 -9.63 7.81 15.86
CA PRO A 158 -10.25 8.88 15.10
C PRO A 158 -10.93 9.92 16.02
N PRO A 159 -10.80 11.23 15.73
CA PRO A 159 -11.34 12.29 16.60
C PRO A 159 -12.86 12.45 16.49
N GLY A 160 -13.52 11.72 15.60
CA GLY A 160 -14.97 11.75 15.42
C GLY A 160 -15.40 11.26 14.02
N SER A 161 -16.67 11.46 13.70
CA SER A 161 -17.30 10.97 12.46
C SER A 161 -17.22 11.95 11.27
N ASN A 162 -16.32 12.93 11.31
CA ASN A 162 -16.16 13.86 10.18
C ASN A 162 -15.50 13.11 9.00
N PRO A 163 -16.18 12.91 7.86
CA PRO A 163 -15.64 12.15 6.73
C PRO A 163 -14.34 12.72 6.17
N GLU A 164 -14.19 14.05 6.15
CA GLU A 164 -12.97 14.71 5.66
C GLU A 164 -11.76 14.42 6.55
N VAL A 165 -11.99 14.27 7.86
CA VAL A 165 -10.93 13.87 8.79
C VAL A 165 -10.62 12.39 8.63
N LEU A 166 -11.67 11.55 8.51
CA LEU A 166 -11.53 10.10 8.36
C LEU A 166 -10.80 9.72 7.07
N ARG A 167 -10.99 10.47 5.98
CA ARG A 167 -10.32 10.28 4.70
C ARG A 167 -8.80 10.20 4.81
N CYS A 168 -8.21 10.88 5.79
CA CYS A 168 -6.77 10.91 6.01
C CYS A 168 -6.38 10.31 7.38
N TRP A 169 -7.26 9.54 8.01
CA TRP A 169 -7.03 8.95 9.34
C TRP A 169 -6.64 7.46 9.25
N PRO A 170 -5.68 6.96 10.04
CA PRO A 170 -4.82 7.66 11.00
C PRO A 170 -3.89 8.63 10.29
N HIS A 171 -3.68 9.80 10.87
CA HIS A 171 -2.90 10.84 10.21
C HIS A 171 -1.43 10.44 10.04
N TYR A 172 -0.91 10.62 8.83
CA TYR A 172 0.50 10.52 8.51
C TYR A 172 0.87 11.61 7.49
N PRO A 173 2.11 12.10 7.49
CA PRO A 173 2.56 13.07 6.50
C PRO A 173 2.90 12.37 5.18
N SER A 174 2.28 12.79 4.08
CA SER A 174 2.69 12.37 2.74
C SER A 174 4.05 12.96 2.38
N LEU A 175 4.87 12.20 1.66
CA LEU A 175 6.20 12.61 1.19
C LEU A 175 6.10 13.49 -0.08
N ALA A 176 6.98 14.48 -0.18
CA ALA A 176 6.94 15.49 -1.24
C ALA A 176 7.38 14.96 -2.63
N ASN A 177 8.25 13.94 -2.68
CA ASN A 177 8.72 13.34 -3.94
C ASN A 177 8.60 11.80 -3.89
N PRO A 178 7.39 11.25 -4.08
CA PRO A 178 7.16 9.82 -3.92
C PRO A 178 7.97 8.94 -4.88
N LEU A 179 8.30 9.49 -6.06
CA LEU A 179 9.10 8.78 -7.04
C LEU A 179 10.57 8.62 -6.63
N ALA A 180 11.09 9.41 -5.67
CA ALA A 180 12.46 9.25 -5.17
C ALA A 180 12.66 7.85 -4.58
N PHE A 181 11.73 7.41 -3.73
CA PHE A 181 11.68 6.06 -3.20
C PHE A 181 11.69 5.01 -4.31
N TRP A 182 10.79 5.13 -5.29
CA TRP A 182 10.67 4.16 -6.37
C TRP A 182 11.85 4.16 -7.36
N ARG A 183 12.65 5.23 -7.42
CA ARG A 183 13.90 5.28 -8.18
C ARG A 183 15.09 4.70 -7.41
N GLY A 184 14.96 4.53 -6.09
CA GLY A 184 16.07 4.15 -5.21
C GLY A 184 16.97 5.31 -4.81
N ASP A 185 16.43 6.54 -4.82
CA ASP A 185 17.15 7.75 -4.43
C ASP A 185 17.14 8.00 -2.91
N GLU A 186 16.42 7.17 -2.13
CA GLU A 186 16.23 7.26 -0.67
C GLU A 186 16.90 6.12 0.11
#